data_AF-A0A0R3WPW9-F1
#
_entry.id   AF-A0A0R3WPW9-F1
#
_cell.length_a   1.000
_cell.length_b   1.000
_cell.length_c   1.000
_cell.angle_alpha   90.00
_cell.angle_beta   90.00
_cell.angle_gamma   90.00
#
_symmetry.space_group_name_H-M   'P 1'
#
loop_
_entity.id
_entity.type
_entity.pdbx_description
1 polymer ?
#
loop_
_entity_poly.entity_id
_entity_poly.type
_entity_poly.pdbx_seq_one_letter_code
_entity_poly.pdbx_strand_id
1 'polypeptide(L)'
;MPWETRLEKAREMISTSLPDANYAVLKYLMCLLTEVCAHSTQNHMTDVNLGIVFGPNLLWSRYATISSFTEVGQITSFAQLLIANYDDIFIK
;
A
#
# COMPACT_ATOMS: atom_id res chain seq x y z
N MET A 1 -5.51 15.82 -7.28
CA MET A 1 -6.47 14.82 -7.80
C MET A 1 -7.47 14.49 -6.70
N PRO A 2 -8.78 14.44 -7.00
CA PRO A 2 -9.82 14.00 -6.06
C PRO A 2 -9.51 12.61 -5.49
N TRP A 3 -9.98 12.31 -4.28
CA TRP A 3 -9.66 11.07 -3.56
C TRP A 3 -10.20 9.82 -4.27
N GLU A 4 -11.44 9.89 -4.77
CA GLU A 4 -12.11 8.82 -5.53
C GLU A 4 -11.28 8.42 -6.76
N THR A 5 -10.69 9.40 -7.45
CA THR A 5 -9.82 9.16 -8.61
C THR A 5 -8.53 8.41 -8.24
N ARG A 6 -8.05 8.49 -7.00
CA ARG A 6 -6.83 7.77 -6.56
C ARG A 6 -7.12 6.31 -6.29
N LEU A 7 -8.21 6.02 -5.60
CA LEU A 7 -8.66 4.66 -5.30
C LEU A 7 -8.90 3.88 -6.59
N GLU A 8 -9.68 4.46 -7.50
CA GLU A 8 -10.02 3.85 -8.80
C GLU A 8 -8.77 3.50 -9.62
N LYS A 9 -7.82 4.44 -9.72
CA LYS A 9 -6.55 4.21 -10.41
C LYS A 9 -5.69 3.16 -9.73
N ALA A 10 -5.66 3.12 -8.40
CA ALA A 10 -4.92 2.10 -7.66
C ALA A 10 -5.54 0.72 -7.93
N ARG A 11 -6.86 0.58 -7.82
CA ARG A 11 -7.58 -0.67 -8.12
C ARG A 11 -7.32 -1.16 -9.53
N GLU A 12 -7.44 -0.28 -10.52
CA GLU A 12 -7.16 -0.60 -11.92
C GLU A 12 -5.72 -1.11 -12.07
N MET A 13 -4.74 -0.32 -11.62
CA MET A 13 -3.32 -0.67 -11.71
C MET A 13 -2.98 -2.01 -11.05
N ILE A 14 -3.49 -2.24 -9.83
CA ILE A 14 -3.22 -3.47 -9.06
C ILE A 14 -3.86 -4.68 -9.76
N SER A 15 -5.07 -4.54 -10.30
CA SER A 15 -5.81 -5.64 -10.91
C SER A 15 -5.32 -6.01 -12.32
N THR A 16 -4.88 -5.02 -13.11
CA THR A 16 -4.53 -5.21 -14.52
C THR A 16 -3.04 -5.34 -14.78
N SER A 17 -2.19 -4.67 -13.97
CA SER A 17 -0.76 -4.52 -14.30
C SER A 17 0.14 -5.46 -13.51
N LEU A 18 -0.33 -6.03 -12.40
CA LEU A 18 0.45 -7.00 -11.64
C LEU A 18 0.30 -8.41 -12.22
N PRO A 19 1.39 -9.17 -12.37
CA PRO A 19 1.31 -10.61 -12.59
C PRO A 19 0.54 -11.30 -11.46
N ASP A 20 -0.16 -12.39 -11.77
CA ASP A 20 -1.05 -13.08 -10.82
C ASP A 20 -0.36 -13.50 -9.52
N ALA A 21 0.89 -13.97 -9.61
CA ALA A 21 1.68 -14.34 -8.44
C ALA A 21 1.97 -13.12 -7.53
N ASN A 22 2.33 -11.98 -8.12
CA ASN A 22 2.58 -10.75 -7.37
C ASN A 22 1.29 -10.20 -6.75
N TYR A 23 0.17 -10.26 -7.49
CA TYR A 23 -1.14 -9.88 -6.98
C TYR A 23 -1.52 -10.73 -5.76
N ALA A 24 -1.37 -12.06 -5.83
CA ALA A 24 -1.72 -12.96 -4.74
C ALA A 24 -0.91 -12.67 -3.46
N VAL A 25 0.41 -12.47 -3.60
CA VAL A 25 1.29 -12.12 -2.47
C VAL A 25 0.93 -10.75 -1.90
N LEU A 26 0.71 -9.76 -2.75
CA LEU A 26 0.34 -8.41 -2.31
C LEU A 26 -1.02 -8.40 -1.60
N LYS A 27 -2.02 -9.12 -2.13
CA LYS A 27 -3.35 -9.28 -1.52
C LYS A 27 -3.25 -9.92 -0.13
N TYR A 28 -2.47 -10.99 -0.01
CA TYR A 28 -2.25 -11.64 1.28
C TYR A 28 -1.57 -10.70 2.28
N LEU A 29 -0.51 -9.99 1.85
CA LEU A 29 0.20 -9.05 2.69
C LEU A 29 -0.73 -7.90 3.14
N MET A 30 -1.46 -7.26 2.22
CA MET A 30 -2.35 -6.15 2.58
C MET A 30 -3.46 -6.60 3.54
N CYS A 31 -4.02 -7.79 3.35
CA CYS A 31 -4.98 -8.38 4.29
C CYS A 31 -4.39 -8.51 5.70
N LEU A 32 -3.19 -9.09 5.83
CA LEU A 32 -2.49 -9.18 7.11
C LEU A 32 -2.26 -7.79 7.74
N LEU A 33 -1.86 -6.80 6.95
CA LEU A 33 -1.60 -5.45 7.46
C LEU A 33 -2.88 -4.73 7.91
N THR A 34 -4.01 -4.97 7.23
CA THR A 34 -5.33 -4.48 7.68
C THR A 34 -5.69 -5.07 9.05
N GLU A 35 -5.47 -6.36 9.27
CA GLU A 35 -5.68 -7.00 10.58
C GLU A 35 -4.75 -6.45 11.67
N VAL A 36 -3.47 -6.22 11.35
CA VAL A 36 -2.52 -5.58 12.27
C VAL A 36 -2.98 -4.17 12.63
N CYS A 37 -3.42 -3.39 11.64
CA CYS A 37 -3.92 -2.02 11.82
C CYS A 37 -5.19 -1.96 12.66
N ALA A 38 -6.09 -2.95 12.53
CA ALA A 38 -7.30 -3.05 13.35
C ALA A 38 -7.00 -3.17 14.85
N HIS A 39 -5.82 -3.70 15.20
CA HIS A 39 -5.32 -3.83 16.58
C HIS A 39 -4.36 -2.70 17.00
N SER A 40 -4.34 -1.58 16.26
CA SER A 40 -3.44 -0.44 16.49
C SER A 40 -3.53 0.18 17.88
N THR A 41 -4.66 0.04 18.59
CA THR A 41 -4.80 0.49 19.97
C THR A 41 -3.91 -0.27 20.95
N GLN A 42 -3.52 -1.50 20.62
CA GLN A 42 -2.69 -2.38 21.45
C GLN A 42 -1.25 -2.49 20.94
N ASN A 43 -1.07 -2.65 19.62
CA ASN A 43 0.25 -2.84 19.02
C ASN A 43 0.89 -1.52 18.54
N HIS A 44 0.17 -0.41 18.59
CA HIS A 44 0.60 0.93 18.16
C HIS A 44 0.98 1.05 16.67
N MET A 45 0.64 0.05 15.85
CA MET A 45 0.88 0.04 14.42
C MET A 45 -0.35 0.56 13.67
N THR A 46 -0.42 1.87 13.49
CA THR A 46 -1.39 2.51 12.59
C THR A 46 -1.06 2.22 11.12
N ASP A 47 -2.02 2.43 10.23
CA ASP A 47 -1.82 2.45 8.78
C ASP A 47 -0.63 3.33 8.37
N VAL A 48 -0.44 4.47 9.03
CA VAL A 48 0.71 5.36 8.81
C VAL A 48 2.03 4.69 9.18
N ASN A 49 2.12 4.09 10.37
CA ASN A 49 3.34 3.41 10.82
C ASN A 49 3.66 2.20 9.93
N LEU A 50 2.63 1.45 9.54
CA LEU A 50 2.76 0.34 8.60
C LEU A 50 3.21 0.82 7.22
N GLY A 51 2.66 1.93 6.71
CA GLY A 51 3.07 2.52 5.44
C GLY A 51 4.53 2.97 5.42
N ILE A 52 5.04 3.53 6.53
CA ILE A 52 6.45 3.95 6.65
C ILE A 52 7.38 2.73 6.56
N VAL A 53 7.02 1.63 7.23
CA VAL A 53 7.87 0.43 7.30
C VAL A 53 7.75 -0.42 6.04
N PHE A 54 6.53 -0.68 5.56
CA PHE A 54 6.29 -1.57 4.43
C PHE A 54 6.40 -0.87 3.08
N GLY A 55 6.11 0.43 2.99
CA GLY A 55 6.18 1.17 1.73
C GLY A 55 7.51 0.97 0.97
N PRO A 56 8.68 1.21 1.60
CA PRO A 56 9.99 0.99 0.96
C PRO A 56 10.27 -0.46 0.55
N ASN A 57 9.65 -1.44 1.23
CA ASN A 57 9.76 -2.86 0.89
C ASN A 57 8.85 -3.27 -0.28
N LEU A 58 7.86 -2.44 -0.62
CA LEU A 58 6.92 -2.68 -1.72
C LEU A 58 7.31 -1.89 -2.99
N LEU A 59 7.89 -0.70 -2.82
CA LEU A 59 8.16 0.24 -3.90
C LEU A 59 9.55 0.86 -3.74
N TRP A 60 10.37 0.74 -4.77
CA TRP A 60 11.65 1.44 -4.88
C TRP A 60 11.93 1.83 -6.33
N SER A 61 12.67 2.92 -6.53
CA SER A 61 13.15 3.29 -7.85
C SER A 61 14.34 2.41 -8.24
N ARG A 62 14.33 1.90 -9.48
CA ARG A 62 15.48 1.14 -10.03
C ARG A 62 16.71 2.03 -10.32
N TYR A 63 16.49 3.34 -10.45
CA TYR A 63 17.50 4.29 -10.92
C TYR A 63 17.89 5.34 -9.88
N ALA A 64 17.21 5.36 -8.73
CA ALA A 64 17.53 6.23 -7.61
C ALA A 64 17.42 5.43 -6.32
N THR A 65 18.44 5.51 -5.46
CA THR A 65 18.23 5.33 -4.03
C THR A 65 17.11 6.31 -3.64
N ILE A 66 16.14 5.89 -2.81
CA ILE A 66 15.15 6.82 -2.24
C ILE A 66 15.95 7.97 -1.62
N SER A 67 15.97 9.11 -2.29
CA SER A 67 16.96 10.16 -2.05
C SER A 67 16.30 11.44 -1.57
N SER A 68 14.96 11.46 -1.57
CA SER A 68 14.17 12.56 -1.05
C SER A 68 13.10 12.11 -0.05
N PHE A 69 12.83 12.95 0.95
CA PHE A 69 11.70 12.79 1.87
C PHE A 69 10.35 12.78 1.14
N THR A 70 10.26 13.45 -0.01
CA THR A 70 9.05 13.49 -0.85
C THR A 70 8.70 12.10 -1.39
N GLU A 71 9.68 11.35 -1.88
CA GLU A 71 9.48 9.98 -2.38
C GLU A 71 9.04 9.05 -1.25
N VAL A 72 9.67 9.15 -0.08
CA VAL A 72 9.26 8.40 1.12
C VAL A 72 7.80 8.68 1.46
N GLY A 73 7.39 9.95 1.44
CA GLY A 73 6.03 10.36 1.74
C GLY A 73 5.01 9.82 0.73
N GLN A 74 5.34 9.81 -0.56
CA GLN A 74 4.48 9.26 -1.61
C GLN A 74 4.32 7.74 -1.51
N ILE A 75 5.44 7.02 -1.30
CA ILE A 75 5.46 5.57 -1.12
C ILE A 75 4.64 5.17 0.12
N THR A 76 4.87 5.88 1.24
CA THR A 76 4.14 5.69 2.49
C THR A 76 2.65 5.92 2.30
N SER A 77 2.26 7.01 1.63
CA SER A 77 0.85 7.33 1.35
C SER A 77 0.19 6.29 0.45
N PHE A 78 0.93 5.73 -0.51
CA PHE A 78 0.40 4.68 -1.37
C PHE A 78 0.18 3.37 -0.61
N ALA A 79 1.14 2.97 0.24
CA ALA A 79 0.96 1.80 1.11
C ALA A 79 -0.25 1.96 2.05
N GLN A 80 -0.44 3.15 2.63
CA GLN A 80 -1.62 3.46 3.43
C GLN A 80 -2.92 3.30 2.64
N LEU A 81 -2.97 3.82 1.40
CA LEU A 81 -4.14 3.69 0.53
C LEU A 81 -4.53 2.22 0.33
N LEU A 82 -3.55 1.34 0.10
CA LEU A 82 -3.78 -0.09 -0.07
C LEU A 82 -4.29 -0.78 1.20
N ILE A 83 -3.76 -0.43 2.37
CA ILE A 83 -4.16 -1.00 3.66
C ILE A 83 -5.57 -0.54 4.05
N ALA A 84 -5.83 0.77 3.95
CA ALA A 84 -7.07 1.39 4.41
C ALA A 84 -8.28 1.08 3.51
N ASN A 85 -8.04 0.71 2.24
CA ASN A 85 -9.10 0.42 1.27
C ASN A 85 -8.92 -0.97 0.65
N TYR A 86 -8.50 -1.94 1.47
CA TYR A 86 -8.20 -3.30 1.05
C TYR A 86 -9.35 -3.92 0.24
N ASP A 87 -10.57 -3.88 0.78
CA ASP A 87 -11.75 -4.52 0.17
C ASP A 87 -12.13 -3.90 -1.18
N ASP A 88 -11.92 -2.59 -1.35
CA ASP A 88 -12.23 -1.89 -2.60
C ASP A 88 -11.17 -2.14 -3.69
N ILE A 89 -9.91 -2.34 -3.29
CA ILE A 89 -8.77 -2.46 -4.23
C ILE A 89 -8.55 -3.92 -4.65
N PHE A 90 -8.68 -4.88 -3.74
CA PHE A 90 -8.30 -6.29 -3.98
C PHE A 90 -9.50 -7.19 -4.35
N ILE A 91 -10.18 -6.85 -5.44
CA ILE A 91 -11.43 -7.49 -5.89
C ILE A 91 -11.29 -8.60 -6.96
N LYS A 92 -10.07 -8.89 -7.42
CA LYS A 92 -9.79 -10.00 -8.34
C LYS A 92 -9.73 -11.32 -7.57
#